data_AF-A0A6A4UGL2-F1
#
_entry.id   AF-A0A6A4UGL2-F1
#
_cell.length_a   1.000
_cell.length_b   1.000
_cell.length_c   1.000
_cell.angle_alpha   90.00
_cell.angle_beta   90.00
_cell.angle_gamma   90.00
#
_symmetry.space_group_name_H-M   'P 1'
#
loop_
_entity.id
_entity.type
_entity.pdbx_description
1 polymer ?
#
loop_
_entity_poly.entity_id
_entity_poly.type
_entity_poly.pdbx_seq_one_letter_code
_entity_poly.pdbx_strand_id
1 'polypeptide(L)' 'MCIIFPNYTHNKEKQMRTNIAIDDKLMKAALKTSGLLTKKDVVEEALKLLVQVKKQSKLKKLRGKLKWEGNLDEMRTKK' A
#
# COMPACT_ATOMS: atom_id res chain seq x y z
N MET A 1 36.02 17.91 -24.81
CA MET A 1 34.75 17.17 -24.83
C MET A 1 34.79 16.12 -23.71
N CYS A 2 34.61 16.53 -22.46
CA CYS A 2 34.61 15.60 -21.32
C CYS A 2 33.17 15.42 -20.86
N ILE A 3 32.58 14.30 -21.24
CA ILE A 3 31.27 13.90 -20.72
C ILE A 3 31.56 13.26 -19.36
N ILE A 4 31.41 14.04 -18.29
CA ILE A 4 31.35 13.53 -16.94
C ILE A 4 30.02 12.77 -16.87
N PHE A 5 30.05 11.45 -17.06
CA PHE A 5 28.92 10.60 -16.68
C PHE A 5 28.93 10.54 -15.15
N PRO A 6 27.95 11.14 -14.45
CA PRO A 6 27.76 10.82 -13.05
C PRO A 6 27.36 9.35 -13.01
N ASN A 7 28.29 8.50 -12.58
CA ASN A 7 27.99 7.14 -12.20
C ASN A 7 27.01 7.24 -11.03
N TYR A 8 25.72 7.13 -11.31
CA TYR A 8 24.69 6.87 -10.32
C TYR A 8 24.94 5.45 -9.79
N THR A 9 25.93 5.33 -8.91
CA THR A 9 26.17 4.11 -8.14
C THR A 9 24.96 3.94 -7.24
N HIS A 10 24.10 3.00 -7.64
CA HIS A 10 22.88 2.60 -6.94
C HIS A 10 22.96 2.88 -5.43
N ASN A 11 22.13 3.80 -4.95
CA ASN A 11 21.78 3.90 -3.54
C ASN A 11 21.08 2.59 -3.18
N LYS A 12 21.84 1.57 -2.77
CA LYS A 12 21.30 0.32 -2.24
C LYS A 12 20.61 0.68 -0.95
N GLU A 13 19.30 0.91 -1.02
CA GLU A 13 18.44 0.90 0.16
C GLU A 13 18.83 -0.33 0.99
N LYS A 14 19.20 -0.10 2.25
CA LYS A 14 19.66 -1.13 3.17
C LYS A 14 18.51 -2.08 3.45
N GLN A 15 18.39 -3.15 2.66
CA GLN A 15 17.36 -4.16 2.85
C GLN A 15 17.61 -4.86 4.19
N MET A 16 16.66 -4.74 5.12
CA MET A 16 16.72 -5.47 6.39
C MET A 16 16.33 -6.93 6.16
N ARG A 17 17.21 -7.85 6.57
CA ARG A 17 16.90 -9.27 6.64
C ARG A 17 16.45 -9.61 8.04
N THR A 18 15.19 -10.00 8.19
CA THR A 18 14.56 -10.28 9.48
C THR A 18 14.09 -11.73 9.49
N ASN A 19 14.28 -12.43 10.62
CA ASN A 19 13.70 -13.74 10.84
C ASN A 19 12.40 -13.59 11.63
N ILE A 20 11.27 -13.94 11.02
CA ILE A 20 9.93 -13.84 11.63
C ILE A 20 9.16 -15.13 11.36
N ALA A 21 8.47 -15.62 12.40
CA ALA A 21 7.54 -16.74 12.26
C ALA A 21 6.20 -16.22 11.72
N ILE A 22 5.73 -16.77 10.61
CA ILE A 22 4.45 -16.44 9.98
C ILE A 22 3.67 -17.74 9.77
N ASP A 23 2.36 -17.71 10.02
CA ASP A 23 1.47 -18.85 9.74
C ASP A 23 1.47 -19.17 8.22
N ASP A 24 1.77 -20.42 7.88
CA ASP A 24 1.81 -20.91 6.51
C ASP A 24 0.46 -20.84 5.79
N LYS A 25 -0.67 -21.05 6.51
CA LYS A 25 -2.01 -20.94 5.93
C LYS A 25 -2.28 -19.49 5.52
N LEU A 26 -1.89 -18.54 6.38
CA LEU A 26 -2.02 -17.11 6.09
C LEU A 26 -1.17 -16.72 4.89
N MET A 27 0.09 -17.15 4.82
CA MET A 27 0.98 -16.83 3.70
C MET A 27 0.47 -17.44 2.38
N LYS A 28 -0.04 -18.68 2.41
CA LYS A 28 -0.65 -19.32 1.23
C LYS A 28 -1.89 -18.57 0.74
N ALA A 29 -2.76 -18.16 1.66
CA ALA A 29 -3.92 -17.35 1.32
C ALA A 29 -3.49 -16.01 0.69
N ALA A 30 -2.53 -15.32 1.31
CA ALA A 30 -2.02 -14.05 0.84
C ALA A 30 -1.37 -14.15 -0.56
N LEU A 31 -0.55 -15.18 -0.82
CA LEU A 31 0.00 -15.44 -2.16
C LEU A 31 -1.10 -15.67 -3.19
N LYS A 32 -2.11 -16.50 -2.86
CA LYS A 32 -3.24 -16.79 -3.76
C LYS A 32 -4.09 -15.55 -4.07
N THR A 33 -4.33 -14.69 -3.08
CA THR A 33 -5.14 -13.49 -3.26
C THR A 33 -4.38 -12.33 -3.91
N SER A 34 -3.09 -12.21 -3.64
CA SER A 34 -2.26 -11.12 -4.21
C SER A 34 -1.71 -11.43 -5.60
N GLY A 35 -1.62 -12.72 -5.98
CA GLY A 35 -0.99 -13.14 -7.24
C GLY A 35 0.53 -12.97 -7.26
N LEU A 36 1.15 -12.69 -6.11
CA LEU A 36 2.59 -12.51 -5.99
C LEU A 36 3.32 -13.85 -5.90
N LEU A 37 4.56 -13.87 -6.38
CA LEU A 37 5.36 -15.10 -6.48
C LEU A 37 6.18 -15.37 -5.22
N THR A 38 6.64 -14.32 -4.52
CA THR A 38 7.58 -14.47 -3.41
C THR A 38 6.97 -14.05 -2.07
N LYS A 39 7.38 -14.73 -0.99
CA LYS A 39 7.00 -14.36 0.38
C LYS A 39 7.47 -12.94 0.74
N LYS A 40 8.62 -12.50 0.21
CA LYS A 40 9.16 -11.15 0.43
C LYS A 40 8.21 -10.09 -0.14
N ASP A 41 7.78 -10.27 -1.38
CA ASP A 41 6.93 -9.27 -2.06
C ASP A 41 5.57 -9.16 -1.38
N VAL A 42 5.00 -10.29 -0.94
CA VAL A 42 3.75 -10.30 -0.16
C VAL A 42 3.89 -9.51 1.14
N VAL A 43 5.00 -9.72 1.87
CA VAL A 43 5.24 -9.00 3.13
C VAL A 43 5.45 -7.51 2.87
N GLU A 44 6.19 -7.15 1.84
CA GLU A 44 6.44 -5.76 1.46
C GLU A 44 5.13 -5.02 1.10
N GLU A 45 4.31 -5.62 0.24
CA GLU A 45 3.00 -5.07 -0.14
C GLU A 45 2.04 -4.99 1.06
N ALA A 46 2.03 -5.99 1.94
CA ALA A 46 1.22 -5.96 3.15
C ALA A 46 1.64 -4.81 4.09
N LEU A 47 2.94 -4.54 4.23
CA LEU A 47 3.45 -3.43 5.04
C LEU A 47 3.09 -2.08 4.44
N LYS A 48 3.23 -1.90 3.12
CA LYS A 48 2.79 -0.69 2.42
C LYS A 48 1.30 -0.43 2.62
N LEU A 49 0.48 -1.45 2.46
CA LEU A 49 -0.96 -1.36 2.63
C LEU A 49 -1.31 -0.97 4.08
N LEU A 50 -0.65 -1.57 5.07
CA LEU A 50 -0.86 -1.23 6.48
C LEU A 50 -0.61 0.26 6.75
N VAL A 51 0.49 0.80 6.24
CA VAL A 51 0.82 2.23 6.37
C VAL A 51 -0.24 3.10 5.69
N GLN A 52 -0.66 2.74 4.48
CA GLN A 52 -1.68 3.48 3.75
C GLN A 52 -3.02 3.51 4.50
N VAL A 53 -3.49 2.35 4.99
CA VAL A 53 -4.73 2.25 5.76
C VAL A 53 -4.65 3.06 7.05
N LYS A 54 -3.51 3.06 7.74
CA LYS A 54 -3.31 3.86 8.95
C LYS A 54 -3.25 5.35 8.64
N LYS A 55 -2.66 5.79 7.53
CA LYS A 55 -2.72 7.20 7.09
C LYS A 55 -4.17 7.65 6.86
N GLN A 56 -4.97 6.82 6.19
CA GLN A 56 -6.40 7.09 5.94
C GLN A 56 -7.26 7.05 7.22
N SER A 57 -6.81 6.39 8.29
CA SER A 57 -7.55 6.38 9.57
C SER A 57 -7.75 7.77 10.18
N LYS A 58 -6.84 8.72 9.91
CA LYS A 58 -7.03 10.13 10.31
C LYS A 58 -8.20 10.78 9.57
N LEU A 59 -8.38 10.47 8.28
CA LEU A 59 -9.53 10.94 7.49
C LEU A 59 -10.84 10.35 8.00
N LYS A 60 -10.84 9.11 8.52
CA LYS A 60 -12.04 8.53 9.15
C LYS A 60 -12.55 9.37 10.33
N LYS A 61 -11.71 10.17 11.00
CA LYS A 61 -12.15 11.10 12.08
C LYS A 61 -12.98 12.28 11.59
N LEU A 62 -12.94 12.57 10.28
CA LEU A 62 -13.73 13.62 9.64
C LEU A 62 -15.11 13.12 9.19
N ARG A 63 -15.37 11.81 9.28
CA ARG A 63 -16.67 11.21 8.96
C ARG A 63 -17.75 11.82 9.86
N GLY A 64 -18.80 12.38 9.24
CA GLY A 64 -19.91 13.05 9.94
C GLY A 64 -19.63 14.49 10.40
N LYS A 65 -18.39 14.98 10.29
CA LYS A 65 -18.04 16.39 10.59
C LYS A 65 -18.10 17.29 9.37
N LEU A 66 -17.95 16.71 8.18
CA LEU A 66 -18.01 17.41 6.92
C LEU A 66 -19.48 17.55 6.51
N LYS A 67 -19.92 18.78 6.26
CA LYS A 67 -21.21 19.03 5.61
C LYS A 67 -21.08 18.56 4.16
N TRP A 68 -21.94 17.63 3.77
CA TRP A 68 -22.04 17.18 2.39
C TRP A 68 -23.04 18.09 1.67
N GLU A 69 -22.59 18.74 0.60
CA GLU A 69 -23.44 19.56 -0.27
C GLU A 69 -23.74 18.77 -1.55
N GLY A 70 -24.99 18.38 -1.73
CA GLY A 70 -25.49 17.62 -2.88
C GLY A 70 -26.93 17.15 -2.65
N ASN A 71 -27.66 16.83 -3.71
CA ASN A 71 -28.98 16.21 -3.63
C ASN A 71 -28.84 14.71 -3.95
N LEU A 72 -29.06 13.86 -2.94
CA LEU A 72 -28.86 12.42 -3.05
C LEU A 72 -29.87 11.77 -4.00
N ASP A 73 -31.08 12.34 -4.07
CA ASP A 73 -32.16 11.82 -4.89
C ASP A 73 -31.93 12.11 -6.38
N GLU A 74 -31.40 13.29 -6.71
CA GLU A 74 -31.01 13.65 -8.09
C GLU A 74 -29.89 12.75 -8.64
N MET A 75 -28.92 12.36 -7.80
CA MET A 75 -27.84 11.46 -8.20
C MET A 75 -28.31 10.03 -8.47
N ARG A 76 -29.43 9.61 -7.86
CA ARG A 76 -30.01 8.26 -8.03
C ARG A 76 -31.02 8.17 -9.17
N THR A 77 -31.63 9.29 -9.56
CA THR A 77 -32.69 9.35 -10.56
C THR A 77 -32.20 9.67 -11.98
N LYS A 78 -30.97 10.15 -12.16
CA LYS A 78 -30.33 10.19 -13.49
C LYS A 78 -29.99 8.77 -13.94
N LYS A 79 -30.90 8.20 -14.74
CA LYS A 79 -30.72 6.97 -15.51
C LYS A 79 -30.47 7.31 -16.97
#